data_AF-A0A832M8P4-F1
#
_entry.id   AF-A0A832M8P4-F1
#
_cell.length_a   1.000
_cell.length_b   1.000
_cell.length_c   1.000
_cell.angle_alpha   90.00
_cell.angle_beta   90.00
_cell.angle_gamma   90.00
#
_symmetry.space_group_name_H-M   'P 1'
#
loop_
_entity.id
_entity.type
_entity.pdbx_description
1 polymer ?
#
loop_
_entity_poly.entity_id
_entity_poly.type
_entity_poly.pdbx_seq_one_letter_code
_entity_poly.pdbx_strand_id
1 'polypeptide(L)'
;MMAGGEMGLFFALIMFLSQGAGDLLDMISTEAYWQHKNVVVTVEQLQADADPGAQKVDARKLIEDLGSTDYKVRESAARKIESMGPDVLPQVQAATESKDAEIAAAAKDLVTRLTVGSKGRDVRQLMAIRTLGERKEKAALPLLKKLTESKKQFVSDYAVRAIAQIEGKPVQRLIDEKALANDVWQLPKNTGIVGQVTLRPNEGASMPPIDKLVSKAVDDAVAAGNAQPGVLPMPDKARLVSRVSAELINLMERVGNVRIDGATLGVSDDMGRRGGWMMLSVRGEYDPAALVEAIKSIGHNDIQVEKKEGVDVVTLDPGEVYAMVPSSKQFLIVGGPHGTNKTPVIDGLITAIKTGKGTLHENKATSALIAKADMKAMLWLTGTLTEDMREDVLKPFETFSGAVQRNKDVMTYKMSATGSDEEVIKKSVEDMKTEMQNNINQMNQMIQQMPQMAASMKPVLDLMTGLKLEANGKTATASGELKGDALKSMLTSAVPFLGLMLREAPDAPMPIEPGIGN
;
A
#
# COMPACT_ATOMS: atom_id res chain seq x y z
N MET A 1 3.96 1.59 21.75
CA MET A 1 3.02 0.58 21.20
C MET A 1 2.11 1.33 20.26
N MET A 2 2.19 1.06 18.96
CA MET A 2 1.32 1.71 17.96
C MET A 2 -0.12 1.21 18.14
N ALA A 3 -1.10 2.12 18.05
CA ALA A 3 -2.52 1.76 18.16
C ALA A 3 -2.99 0.95 16.94
N GLY A 4 -4.06 0.16 17.08
CA GLY A 4 -4.54 -0.78 16.05
C GLY A 4 -4.82 -0.15 14.68
N GLY A 5 -5.18 1.13 14.62
CA GLY A 5 -5.39 1.86 13.36
C GLY A 5 -4.11 2.17 12.58
N GLU A 6 -3.03 2.55 13.26
CA GLU A 6 -1.74 2.94 12.65
C GLU A 6 -1.02 1.74 12.02
N MET A 7 -1.13 0.57 12.67
CA MET A 7 -0.65 -0.68 12.09
C MET A 7 -1.43 -1.11 10.86
N GLY A 8 -2.72 -0.74 10.73
CA GLY A 8 -3.57 -1.11 9.60
C GLY A 8 -3.09 -0.55 8.26
N LEU A 9 -2.73 0.74 8.20
CA LEU A 9 -2.24 1.38 6.98
C LEU A 9 -0.83 0.91 6.60
N PHE A 10 0.08 0.82 7.58
CA PHE A 10 1.44 0.33 7.34
C PHE A 10 1.43 -1.15 6.90
N PHE A 11 0.59 -1.97 7.52
CA PHE A 11 0.42 -3.35 7.10
C PHE A 11 -0.24 -3.47 5.72
N ALA A 12 -1.24 -2.64 5.42
CA ALA A 12 -1.80 -2.56 4.06
C ALA A 12 -0.69 -2.23 3.05
N LEU A 13 0.20 -1.27 3.35
CA LEU A 13 1.36 -0.94 2.53
C LEU A 13 2.30 -2.15 2.33
N ILE A 14 2.60 -2.91 3.38
CA ILE A 14 3.41 -4.14 3.27
C ILE A 14 2.68 -5.19 2.42
N MET A 15 1.37 -5.34 2.58
CA MET A 15 0.56 -6.22 1.75
C MET A 15 0.58 -5.78 0.28
N PHE A 16 0.49 -4.48 -0.01
CA PHE A 16 0.65 -3.97 -1.38
C PHE A 16 2.00 -4.35 -1.98
N LEU A 17 3.08 -4.07 -1.24
CA LEU A 17 4.45 -4.33 -1.68
C LEU A 17 4.72 -5.83 -1.91
N SER A 18 4.06 -6.70 -1.15
CA SER A 18 4.23 -8.15 -1.26
C SER A 18 3.30 -8.82 -2.27
N GLN A 19 2.11 -8.28 -2.52
CA GLN A 19 1.10 -8.91 -3.36
C GLN A 19 1.29 -8.63 -4.86
N GLY A 20 2.06 -7.60 -5.22
CA GLY A 20 2.12 -7.11 -6.61
C GLY A 20 0.75 -6.64 -7.13
N ALA A 21 -0.23 -6.53 -6.23
CA ALA A 21 -1.49 -5.84 -6.49
C ALA A 21 -1.13 -4.36 -6.58
N GLY A 22 -1.16 -3.83 -7.80
CA GLY A 22 -0.83 -2.42 -7.98
C GLY A 22 -1.90 -1.51 -7.40
N ASP A 23 -3.18 -1.90 -7.41
CA ASP A 23 -4.29 -1.01 -7.06
C ASP A 23 -5.04 -1.51 -5.80
N LEU A 24 -5.41 -0.60 -4.89
CA LEU A 24 -6.17 -0.92 -3.67
C LEU A 24 -7.50 -1.58 -3.99
N LEU A 25 -8.17 -1.14 -5.06
CA LEU A 25 -9.41 -1.77 -5.52
C LEU A 25 -9.20 -3.23 -5.96
N ASP A 26 -8.01 -3.63 -6.41
CA ASP A 26 -7.73 -5.03 -6.77
C ASP A 26 -7.72 -5.96 -5.55
N MET A 27 -7.61 -5.42 -4.34
CA MET A 27 -7.69 -6.19 -3.10
C MET A 27 -9.11 -6.67 -2.79
N ILE A 28 -10.16 -6.17 -3.45
CA ILE A 28 -11.53 -6.63 -3.23
C ILE A 28 -12.10 -7.21 -4.53
N SER A 29 -12.84 -8.32 -4.42
CA SER A 29 -13.58 -8.86 -5.55
C SER A 29 -14.76 -7.94 -5.91
N THR A 30 -15.07 -7.86 -7.21
CA THR A 30 -16.24 -7.10 -7.69
C THR A 30 -17.53 -7.63 -7.08
N GLU A 31 -17.65 -8.94 -6.87
CA GLU A 31 -18.77 -9.58 -6.18
C GLU A 31 -18.92 -9.09 -4.72
N ALA A 32 -17.87 -9.17 -3.91
CA ALA A 32 -17.91 -8.71 -2.52
C ALA A 32 -18.28 -7.22 -2.42
N TYR A 33 -17.75 -6.40 -3.33
CA TYR A 33 -18.08 -4.99 -3.41
C TYR A 33 -19.58 -4.75 -3.68
N TRP A 34 -20.13 -5.33 -4.74
CA TRP A 34 -21.54 -5.10 -5.10
C TRP A 34 -22.51 -5.70 -4.08
N GLN A 35 -22.15 -6.84 -3.48
CA GLN A 35 -22.91 -7.43 -2.38
C GLN A 35 -22.94 -6.51 -1.17
N HIS A 36 -21.80 -5.95 -0.76
CA HIS A 36 -21.73 -4.99 0.34
C HIS A 36 -22.57 -3.71 0.04
N LYS A 37 -22.62 -3.29 -1.23
CA LYS A 37 -23.45 -2.16 -1.67
C LYS A 37 -24.93 -2.50 -1.86
N ASN A 38 -25.33 -3.77 -1.68
CA ASN A 38 -26.69 -4.24 -1.90
C ASN A 38 -27.23 -3.87 -3.30
N VAL A 39 -26.37 -3.90 -4.32
CA VAL A 39 -26.72 -3.55 -5.70
C VAL A 39 -26.89 -4.82 -6.53
N VAL A 40 -28.06 -4.94 -7.19
CA VAL A 40 -28.25 -5.96 -8.23
C VAL A 40 -27.55 -5.49 -9.50
N VAL A 41 -26.53 -6.24 -9.92
CA VAL A 41 -25.63 -5.83 -10.99
C VAL A 41 -26.15 -6.25 -12.36
N THR A 42 -26.76 -5.31 -13.11
CA THR A 42 -27.09 -5.47 -14.54
C THR A 42 -26.09 -4.73 -15.43
N VAL A 43 -26.04 -5.05 -16.72
CA VAL A 43 -25.14 -4.38 -17.67
C VAL A 43 -25.49 -2.90 -17.79
N GLU A 44 -26.78 -2.57 -17.85
CA GLU A 44 -27.28 -1.20 -17.94
C GLU A 44 -26.89 -0.38 -16.71
N GLN A 45 -27.04 -0.96 -15.50
CA GLN A 45 -26.63 -0.31 -14.26
C GLN A 45 -25.11 -0.07 -14.23
N LEU A 46 -24.32 -1.07 -14.65
CA LEU A 46 -22.86 -0.92 -14.71
C LEU A 46 -22.44 0.15 -15.73
N GLN A 47 -23.09 0.23 -16.88
CA GLN A 47 -22.82 1.28 -17.87
C GLN A 47 -23.17 2.67 -17.33
N ALA A 48 -24.28 2.80 -16.61
CA ALA A 48 -24.66 4.04 -15.93
C ALA A 48 -23.66 4.44 -14.83
N ASP A 49 -23.22 3.47 -14.02
CA ASP A 49 -22.22 3.71 -12.98
C ASP A 49 -20.83 4.03 -13.55
N ALA A 50 -20.48 3.51 -14.73
CA ALA A 50 -19.19 3.73 -15.38
C ALA A 50 -19.05 5.13 -16.02
N ASP A 51 -20.16 5.80 -16.36
CA ASP A 51 -20.17 7.18 -16.91
C ASP A 51 -21.31 8.01 -16.29
N PRO A 52 -21.18 8.37 -14.99
CA PRO A 52 -22.23 9.10 -14.28
C PRO A 52 -22.44 10.53 -14.85
N GLY A 53 -21.42 11.08 -15.54
CA GLY A 53 -21.43 12.42 -16.12
C GLY A 53 -22.33 12.58 -17.36
N ALA A 54 -22.97 11.51 -17.84
CA ALA A 54 -23.99 11.60 -18.89
C ALA A 54 -25.22 12.40 -18.43
N GLN A 55 -25.47 12.49 -17.12
CA GLN A 55 -26.59 13.25 -16.57
C GLN A 55 -26.12 14.64 -16.12
N LYS A 56 -26.45 15.68 -16.91
CA LYS A 56 -26.24 17.06 -16.47
C LYS A 56 -27.14 17.37 -15.28
N VAL A 57 -26.55 17.58 -14.12
CA VAL A 57 -27.27 17.97 -12.90
C VAL A 57 -27.19 19.48 -12.74
N ASP A 58 -28.33 20.17 -12.63
CA ASP A 58 -28.41 21.63 -12.41
C ASP A 58 -28.77 21.91 -10.95
N ALA A 59 -27.84 22.51 -10.19
CA ALA A 59 -27.99 22.82 -8.78
C ALA A 59 -28.19 24.32 -8.51
N ARG A 60 -28.27 25.16 -9.55
CA ARG A 60 -28.29 26.63 -9.41
C ARG A 60 -29.36 27.13 -8.42
N LYS A 61 -30.59 26.62 -8.55
CA LYS A 61 -31.68 26.99 -7.64
C LYS A 61 -31.41 26.56 -6.19
N LEU A 62 -30.85 25.36 -5.99
CA LEU A 62 -30.51 24.89 -4.65
C LEU A 62 -29.38 25.72 -4.04
N ILE A 63 -28.43 26.18 -4.86
CA ILE A 63 -27.35 27.08 -4.43
C ILE A 63 -27.91 28.44 -4.01
N GLU A 64 -28.88 29.00 -4.76
CA GLU A 64 -29.60 30.20 -4.35
C GLU A 64 -30.34 30.01 -3.01
N ASP A 65 -30.99 28.85 -2.84
CA ASP A 65 -31.70 28.48 -1.61
C ASP A 65 -30.77 28.36 -0.38
N LEU A 66 -29.45 28.21 -0.57
CA LEU A 66 -28.46 28.29 0.52
C LEU A 66 -28.38 29.68 1.16
N GLY A 67 -28.83 30.73 0.47
CA GLY A 67 -28.89 32.10 1.00
C GLY A 67 -30.23 32.45 1.66
N SER A 68 -31.17 31.50 1.72
CA SER A 68 -32.49 31.73 2.29
C SER A 68 -32.42 32.17 3.74
N THR A 69 -33.26 33.12 4.16
CA THR A 69 -33.37 33.51 5.58
C THR A 69 -33.97 32.40 6.46
N ASP A 70 -34.72 31.46 5.87
CA ASP A 70 -35.28 30.30 6.57
C ASP A 70 -34.25 29.15 6.64
N TYR A 71 -33.87 28.78 7.87
CA TYR A 71 -32.92 27.70 8.15
C TYR A 71 -33.34 26.36 7.50
N LYS A 72 -34.63 26.02 7.51
CA LYS A 72 -35.11 24.75 6.95
C LYS A 72 -34.91 24.66 5.43
N VAL A 73 -35.01 25.80 4.75
CA VAL A 73 -34.77 25.90 3.31
C VAL A 73 -33.29 25.68 3.02
N ARG A 74 -32.40 26.34 3.77
CA ARG A 74 -30.93 26.17 3.64
C ARG A 74 -30.51 24.72 3.87
N GLU A 75 -30.95 24.12 4.97
CA GLU A 75 -30.61 22.75 5.32
C GLU A 75 -31.13 21.74 4.28
N SER A 76 -32.36 21.93 3.78
CA SER A 76 -32.93 21.08 2.73
C SER A 76 -32.15 21.21 1.42
N ALA A 77 -31.77 22.42 1.04
CA ALA A 77 -30.98 22.68 -0.15
C ALA A 77 -29.60 22.02 -0.07
N ALA A 78 -28.91 22.18 1.06
CA ALA A 78 -27.62 21.54 1.32
C ALA A 78 -27.69 20.01 1.20
N ARG A 79 -28.67 19.36 1.84
CA ARG A 79 -28.88 17.91 1.74
C ARG A 79 -29.19 17.45 0.32
N LYS A 80 -29.97 18.22 -0.44
CA LYS A 80 -30.24 17.91 -1.85
C LYS A 80 -28.98 18.02 -2.70
N ILE A 81 -28.20 19.09 -2.53
CA ILE A 81 -26.89 19.26 -3.17
C ILE A 81 -25.96 18.07 -2.85
N GLU A 82 -25.92 17.63 -1.59
CA GLU A 82 -25.14 16.44 -1.18
C GLU A 82 -25.61 15.17 -1.87
N SER A 83 -26.93 14.95 -1.92
CA SER A 83 -27.51 13.80 -2.62
C SER A 83 -27.23 13.81 -4.13
N MET A 84 -27.06 15.00 -4.72
CA MET A 84 -26.65 15.17 -6.11
C MET A 84 -25.16 14.86 -6.31
N GLY A 85 -24.29 15.27 -5.38
CA GLY A 85 -22.88 14.84 -5.37
C GLY A 85 -21.81 15.69 -6.02
N PRO A 86 -20.64 15.11 -6.36
CA PRO A 86 -19.54 15.83 -6.97
C PRO A 86 -19.85 16.29 -8.40
N ASP A 87 -20.91 15.79 -9.04
CA ASP A 87 -21.34 16.29 -10.35
C ASP A 87 -21.80 17.75 -10.28
N VAL A 88 -22.24 18.20 -9.09
CA VAL A 88 -22.56 19.60 -8.84
C VAL A 88 -21.38 20.37 -8.23
N LEU A 89 -20.25 19.71 -7.93
CA LEU A 89 -19.08 20.32 -7.32
C LEU A 89 -18.59 21.56 -8.09
N PRO A 90 -18.55 21.59 -9.45
CA PRO A 90 -18.16 22.80 -10.16
C PRO A 90 -19.10 23.99 -9.89
N GLN A 91 -20.41 23.75 -9.76
CA GLN A 91 -21.40 24.78 -9.46
C GLN A 91 -21.27 25.26 -8.00
N VAL A 92 -21.08 24.33 -7.05
CA VAL A 92 -20.90 24.65 -5.63
C VAL A 92 -19.55 25.35 -5.39
N GLN A 93 -18.48 24.95 -6.08
CA GLN A 93 -17.18 25.63 -6.06
C GLN A 93 -17.29 27.07 -6.57
N ALA A 94 -18.01 27.31 -7.67
CA ALA A 94 -18.25 28.68 -8.13
C ALA A 94 -19.01 29.51 -7.08
N ALA A 95 -19.90 28.88 -6.31
CA ALA A 95 -20.66 29.55 -5.26
C ALA A 95 -19.83 29.93 -4.02
N THR A 96 -18.61 29.41 -3.85
CA THR A 96 -17.72 29.84 -2.75
C THR A 96 -17.25 31.28 -2.88
N GLU A 97 -17.36 31.84 -4.09
CA GLU A 97 -17.06 33.24 -4.44
C GLU A 97 -18.32 34.13 -4.49
N SER A 98 -19.45 33.64 -3.96
CA SER A 98 -20.69 34.42 -3.90
C SER A 98 -20.51 35.72 -3.09
N LYS A 99 -21.19 36.78 -3.52
CA LYS A 99 -21.29 38.04 -2.75
C LYS A 99 -22.12 37.89 -1.48
N ASP A 100 -22.99 36.89 -1.43
CA ASP A 100 -23.71 36.51 -0.24
C ASP A 100 -22.81 35.65 0.65
N ALA A 101 -22.50 36.15 1.85
CA ALA A 101 -21.59 35.50 2.78
C ALA A 101 -22.12 34.15 3.30
N GLU A 102 -23.45 33.99 3.43
CA GLU A 102 -24.07 32.74 3.88
C GLU A 102 -23.93 31.67 2.78
N ILE A 103 -24.21 32.02 1.52
CA ILE A 103 -24.00 31.13 0.37
C ILE A 103 -22.52 30.73 0.29
N ALA A 104 -21.60 31.68 0.37
CA ALA A 104 -20.17 31.41 0.26
C ALA A 104 -19.67 30.48 1.38
N ALA A 105 -20.13 30.67 2.61
CA ALA A 105 -19.77 29.82 3.75
C ALA A 105 -20.35 28.41 3.61
N ALA A 106 -21.65 28.28 3.32
CA ALA A 106 -22.32 27.00 3.12
C ALA A 106 -21.74 26.23 1.92
N ALA A 107 -21.38 26.94 0.84
CA ALA A 107 -20.73 26.34 -0.32
C ALA A 107 -19.35 25.77 0.03
N LYS A 108 -18.53 26.44 0.85
CA LYS A 108 -17.22 25.94 1.28
C LYS A 108 -17.33 24.66 2.11
N ASP A 109 -18.30 24.62 3.02
CA ASP A 109 -18.62 23.43 3.80
C ASP A 109 -19.12 22.29 2.91
N LEU A 110 -20.03 22.58 1.98
CA LEU A 110 -20.51 21.61 1.00
C LEU A 110 -19.40 21.11 0.06
N VAL A 111 -18.48 21.95 -0.41
CA VAL A 111 -17.32 21.50 -1.21
C VAL A 111 -16.53 20.46 -0.43
N THR A 112 -16.29 20.70 0.87
CA THR A 112 -15.58 19.76 1.73
C THR A 112 -16.32 18.43 1.84
N ARG A 113 -17.61 18.46 2.19
CA ARG A 113 -18.44 17.24 2.32
C ARG A 113 -18.62 16.48 1.02
N LEU A 114 -18.85 17.20 -0.09
CA LEU A 114 -18.99 16.62 -1.42
C LEU A 114 -17.68 16.01 -1.91
N THR A 115 -16.53 16.57 -1.55
CA THR A 115 -15.21 16.02 -1.91
C THR A 115 -14.92 14.74 -1.12
N VAL A 116 -15.23 14.70 0.17
CA VAL A 116 -15.11 13.46 0.97
C VAL A 116 -16.09 12.39 0.47
N GLY A 117 -17.34 12.77 0.20
CA GLY A 117 -18.37 11.87 -0.34
C GLY A 117 -18.21 11.49 -1.80
N SER A 118 -17.32 12.15 -2.56
CA SER A 118 -17.11 11.85 -3.99
C SER A 118 -16.36 10.54 -4.20
N LYS A 119 -15.48 10.19 -3.25
CA LYS A 119 -14.60 9.02 -3.37
C LYS A 119 -15.36 7.71 -3.44
N GLY A 120 -16.46 7.55 -2.70
CA GLY A 120 -17.35 6.40 -2.85
C GLY A 120 -17.90 6.25 -4.27
N ARG A 121 -18.22 7.36 -4.94
CA ARG A 121 -18.65 7.34 -6.35
C ARG A 121 -17.54 7.06 -7.33
N ASP A 122 -16.36 7.63 -7.11
CA ASP A 122 -15.18 7.35 -7.92
C ASP A 122 -14.85 5.86 -7.86
N VAL A 123 -14.86 5.28 -6.65
CA VAL A 123 -14.72 3.84 -6.41
C VAL A 123 -15.81 3.05 -7.14
N ARG A 124 -17.09 3.43 -7.00
CA ARG A 124 -18.20 2.77 -7.70
C ARG A 124 -18.02 2.78 -9.22
N GLN A 125 -17.58 3.92 -9.79
CA GLN A 125 -17.30 4.05 -11.22
C GLN A 125 -16.20 3.09 -11.66
N LEU A 126 -15.07 3.06 -10.94
CA LEU A 126 -13.95 2.17 -11.25
C LEU A 126 -14.35 0.69 -11.10
N MET A 127 -15.12 0.35 -10.07
CA MET A 127 -15.66 -0.99 -9.87
C MET A 127 -16.63 -1.39 -10.98
N ALA A 128 -17.44 -0.45 -11.50
CA ALA A 128 -18.32 -0.70 -12.63
C ALA A 128 -17.54 -1.02 -13.91
N ILE A 129 -16.54 -0.18 -14.24
CA ILE A 129 -15.64 -0.39 -15.38
C ILE A 129 -14.95 -1.75 -15.27
N ARG A 130 -14.39 -2.08 -14.09
CA ARG A 130 -13.75 -3.37 -13.83
C ARG A 130 -14.72 -4.54 -14.00
N THR A 131 -15.94 -4.44 -13.47
CA THR A 131 -16.95 -5.51 -13.54
C THR A 131 -17.36 -5.79 -14.99
N LEU A 132 -17.52 -4.74 -15.81
CA LEU A 132 -17.77 -4.90 -17.25
C LEU A 132 -16.64 -5.66 -17.95
N GLY A 133 -15.40 -5.39 -17.58
CA GLY A 133 -14.21 -6.11 -18.06
C GLY A 133 -14.19 -7.58 -17.63
N GLU A 134 -14.36 -7.85 -16.33
CA GLU A 134 -14.35 -9.20 -15.76
C GLU A 134 -15.47 -10.10 -16.32
N ARG A 135 -16.64 -9.53 -16.57
CA ARG A 135 -17.79 -10.22 -17.20
C ARG A 135 -17.68 -10.34 -18.73
N LYS A 136 -16.66 -9.73 -19.33
CA LYS A 136 -16.43 -9.72 -20.80
C LYS A 136 -17.61 -9.14 -21.59
N GLU A 137 -18.22 -8.07 -21.06
CA GLU A 137 -19.42 -7.45 -21.62
C GLU A 137 -19.13 -6.67 -22.91
N LYS A 138 -19.23 -7.34 -24.06
CA LYS A 138 -18.94 -6.73 -25.38
C LYS A 138 -19.79 -5.50 -25.69
N ALA A 139 -21.03 -5.45 -25.19
CA ALA A 139 -21.93 -4.31 -25.37
C ALA A 139 -21.39 -3.01 -24.75
N ALA A 140 -20.48 -3.10 -23.77
CA ALA A 140 -19.85 -1.94 -23.14
C ALA A 140 -18.63 -1.39 -23.89
N LEU A 141 -18.13 -2.07 -24.93
CA LEU A 141 -16.93 -1.62 -25.66
C LEU A 141 -17.01 -0.17 -26.19
N PRO A 142 -18.13 0.33 -26.76
CA PRO A 142 -18.21 1.72 -27.19
C PRO A 142 -18.03 2.72 -26.04
N LEU A 143 -18.64 2.43 -24.89
CA LEU A 143 -18.52 3.24 -23.68
C LEU A 143 -17.08 3.19 -23.14
N LEU A 144 -16.51 2.00 -22.99
CA LEU A 144 -15.15 1.83 -22.47
C LEU A 144 -14.12 2.54 -23.35
N LYS A 145 -14.27 2.49 -24.69
CA LYS A 145 -13.40 3.22 -25.63
C LYS A 145 -13.50 4.74 -25.46
N LYS A 146 -14.68 5.29 -25.17
CA LYS A 146 -14.82 6.70 -24.81
C LYS A 146 -14.08 7.00 -23.49
N LEU A 147 -14.17 6.10 -22.51
CA LEU A 147 -13.55 6.28 -21.19
C LEU A 147 -12.01 6.22 -21.22
N THR A 148 -11.38 5.64 -22.25
CA THR A 148 -9.91 5.71 -22.42
C THR A 148 -9.39 7.13 -22.70
N GLU A 149 -10.27 8.08 -22.99
CA GLU A 149 -9.93 9.50 -23.15
C GLU A 149 -10.19 10.32 -21.88
N SER A 150 -10.68 9.68 -20.81
CA SER A 150 -10.99 10.36 -19.55
C SER A 150 -9.74 10.91 -18.88
N LYS A 151 -9.81 12.18 -18.46
CA LYS A 151 -8.79 12.83 -17.62
C LYS A 151 -8.98 12.58 -16.13
N LYS A 152 -10.07 11.89 -15.75
CA LYS A 152 -10.31 11.54 -14.35
C LYS A 152 -9.34 10.44 -13.93
N GLN A 153 -8.80 10.59 -12.72
CA GLN A 153 -7.84 9.65 -12.15
C GLN A 153 -8.33 8.20 -12.28
N PHE A 154 -7.44 7.31 -12.72
CA PHE A 154 -7.69 5.87 -12.96
C PHE A 154 -8.71 5.46 -14.03
N VAL A 155 -9.65 6.32 -14.44
CA VAL A 155 -10.76 5.93 -15.33
C VAL A 155 -10.26 5.40 -16.67
N SER A 156 -9.32 6.09 -17.29
CA SER A 156 -8.72 5.65 -18.55
C SER A 156 -8.02 4.30 -18.40
N ASP A 157 -7.17 4.14 -17.38
CA ASP A 157 -6.41 2.92 -17.14
C ASP A 157 -7.32 1.72 -16.88
N TYR A 158 -8.38 1.90 -16.09
CA TYR A 158 -9.39 0.87 -15.84
C TYR A 158 -10.16 0.52 -17.10
N ALA A 159 -10.48 1.50 -17.94
CA ALA A 159 -11.18 1.25 -19.21
C ALA A 159 -10.30 0.46 -20.19
N VAL A 160 -9.01 0.80 -20.31
CA VAL A 160 -8.03 0.04 -21.10
C VAL A 160 -7.92 -1.40 -20.61
N ARG A 161 -7.81 -1.62 -19.29
CA ARG A 161 -7.79 -2.95 -18.69
C ARG A 161 -9.07 -3.74 -18.97
N ALA A 162 -10.24 -3.11 -18.81
CA ALA A 162 -11.52 -3.76 -19.05
C ALA A 162 -11.66 -4.18 -20.53
N ILE A 163 -11.25 -3.32 -21.46
CA ILE A 163 -11.20 -3.66 -22.90
C ILE A 163 -10.27 -4.85 -23.14
N ALA A 164 -9.06 -4.84 -22.58
CA ALA A 164 -8.13 -5.94 -22.72
C ALA A 164 -8.72 -7.28 -22.21
N GLN A 165 -9.43 -7.26 -21.08
CA GLN A 165 -10.12 -8.44 -20.54
C GLN A 165 -11.25 -8.94 -21.46
N ILE A 166 -12.07 -8.04 -22.00
CA ILE A 166 -13.14 -8.37 -22.96
C ILE A 166 -12.55 -8.99 -24.23
N GLU A 167 -11.42 -8.47 -24.71
CA GLU A 167 -10.73 -8.91 -25.92
C GLU A 167 -9.79 -10.11 -25.69
N GLY A 168 -9.59 -10.55 -24.46
CA GLY A 168 -8.67 -11.64 -24.10
C GLY A 168 -7.19 -11.30 -24.32
N LYS A 169 -6.84 -10.02 -24.25
CA LYS A 169 -5.45 -9.52 -24.37
C LYS A 169 -4.78 -9.42 -23.00
N PRO A 170 -3.44 -9.56 -22.93
CA PRO A 170 -2.69 -9.25 -21.72
C PRO A 170 -2.94 -7.81 -21.28
N VAL A 171 -3.16 -7.62 -19.98
CA VAL A 171 -3.25 -6.29 -19.37
C VAL A 171 -1.83 -5.76 -19.21
N GLN A 172 -1.47 -4.75 -19.99
CA GLN A 172 -0.20 -4.04 -19.81
C GLN A 172 -0.44 -2.85 -18.89
N ARG A 173 0.33 -2.76 -17.79
CA ARG A 173 0.40 -1.56 -16.96
C ARG A 173 1.69 -0.83 -17.30
N LEU A 174 1.58 0.47 -17.53
CA LEU A 174 2.73 1.34 -17.71
C LEU A 174 3.25 1.78 -16.35
N ILE A 175 4.49 1.44 -16.05
CA ILE A 175 5.22 1.96 -14.89
C ILE A 175 6.20 3.02 -15.41
N ASP A 176 6.24 4.18 -14.76
CA ASP A 176 7.23 5.21 -15.06
C ASP A 176 8.58 4.83 -14.44
N GLU A 177 9.28 3.90 -15.10
CA GLU A 177 10.60 3.42 -14.66
C GLU A 177 11.63 4.54 -14.51
N LYS A 178 11.49 5.62 -15.31
CA LYS A 178 12.36 6.79 -15.21
C LYS A 178 12.08 7.57 -13.93
N ALA A 179 10.82 7.76 -13.55
CA ALA A 179 10.47 8.39 -12.29
C ALA A 179 10.97 7.57 -11.08
N LEU A 180 10.80 6.24 -11.10
CA LEU A 180 11.37 5.35 -10.08
C LEU A 180 12.90 5.48 -10.01
N ALA A 181 13.60 5.43 -11.14
CA ALA A 181 15.05 5.60 -11.15
C ALA A 181 15.49 6.97 -10.63
N ASN A 182 14.70 8.03 -10.87
CA ASN A 182 15.00 9.37 -10.34
C ASN A 182 14.86 9.45 -8.81
N ASP A 183 13.94 8.70 -8.19
CA ASP A 183 13.74 8.73 -6.73
C ASP A 183 14.99 8.30 -5.97
N VAL A 184 15.75 7.34 -6.50
CA VAL A 184 17.06 6.93 -5.95
C VAL A 184 17.98 8.15 -5.84
N TRP A 185 18.01 8.98 -6.87
CA TRP A 185 18.88 10.14 -6.94
C TRP A 185 18.32 11.38 -6.24
N GLN A 186 17.10 11.31 -5.69
CA GLN A 186 16.54 12.32 -4.79
C GLN A 186 17.00 12.13 -3.34
N LEU A 187 17.61 10.98 -3.01
CA LEU A 187 18.07 10.70 -1.66
C LEU A 187 19.17 11.69 -1.20
N PRO A 188 19.29 11.94 0.12
CA PRO A 188 20.35 12.77 0.69
C PRO A 188 21.76 12.17 0.48
N LYS A 189 22.79 12.98 0.70
CA LYS A 189 24.19 12.54 0.52
C LYS A 189 24.63 11.53 1.58
N ASN A 190 24.09 11.62 2.79
CA ASN A 190 24.45 10.71 3.89
C ASN A 190 23.64 9.41 3.85
N THR A 191 23.29 8.92 2.65
CA THR A 191 22.62 7.63 2.49
C THR A 191 23.64 6.52 2.27
N GLY A 192 23.69 5.56 3.19
CA GLY A 192 24.59 4.41 3.14
C GLY A 192 23.96 3.17 2.53
N ILE A 193 22.64 3.03 2.59
CA ILE A 193 21.90 1.90 1.99
C ILE A 193 20.77 2.43 1.12
N VAL A 194 20.68 1.90 -0.09
CA VAL A 194 19.62 2.20 -1.05
C VAL A 194 19.04 0.92 -1.59
N GLY A 195 17.71 0.84 -1.64
CA GLY A 195 17.02 -0.24 -2.34
C GLY A 195 15.80 0.27 -3.06
N GLN A 196 15.31 -0.51 -4.00
CA GLN A 196 14.07 -0.21 -4.70
C GLN A 196 13.35 -1.49 -5.08
N VAL A 197 12.03 -1.47 -4.93
CA VAL A 197 11.10 -2.48 -5.42
C VAL A 197 10.22 -1.88 -6.50
N THR A 198 10.04 -2.60 -7.60
CA THR A 198 9.11 -2.26 -8.69
C THR A 198 8.01 -3.31 -8.74
N LEU A 199 6.76 -2.86 -8.60
CA LEU A 199 5.58 -3.72 -8.62
C LEU A 199 5.07 -3.89 -10.05
N ARG A 200 5.74 -4.74 -10.82
CA ARG A 200 5.26 -5.11 -12.16
C ARG A 200 4.03 -6.01 -12.03
N PRO A 201 2.91 -5.74 -12.74
CA PRO A 201 1.82 -6.68 -12.82
C PRO A 201 2.35 -7.99 -13.40
N ASN A 202 2.07 -9.10 -12.75
CA ASN A 202 2.46 -10.39 -13.28
C ASN A 202 1.71 -10.67 -14.58
N GLU A 203 2.44 -11.07 -15.62
CA GLU A 203 1.87 -11.77 -16.77
C GLU A 203 1.33 -13.13 -16.28
N GLY A 204 0.11 -13.13 -15.73
CA GLY A 204 -0.65 -14.36 -15.44
C GLY A 204 -0.87 -14.72 -13.96
N ALA A 205 -0.34 -13.96 -12.99
CA ALA A 205 -0.54 -14.25 -11.56
C ALA A 205 -0.96 -13.00 -10.77
N SER A 206 -2.21 -12.56 -10.92
CA SER A 206 -2.80 -11.65 -9.94
C SER A 206 -3.03 -12.42 -8.63
N MET A 207 -2.59 -11.86 -7.50
CA MET A 207 -2.99 -12.40 -6.20
C MET A 207 -4.53 -12.43 -6.10
N PRO A 208 -5.10 -13.41 -5.38
CA PRO A 208 -6.53 -13.42 -5.13
C PRO A 208 -6.92 -12.15 -4.35
N PRO A 209 -8.12 -11.60 -4.60
CA PRO A 209 -8.71 -10.61 -3.71
C PRO A 209 -8.70 -11.08 -2.24
N ILE A 210 -8.63 -10.12 -1.31
CA ILE A 210 -8.50 -10.38 0.13
C ILE A 210 -9.65 -11.22 0.68
N ASP A 211 -10.86 -11.08 0.14
CA ASP A 211 -12.00 -11.92 0.50
C ASP A 211 -11.71 -13.40 0.21
N LYS A 212 -11.03 -13.69 -0.90
CA LYS A 212 -10.59 -15.05 -1.24
C LYS A 212 -9.41 -15.51 -0.38
N LEU A 213 -8.49 -14.62 -0.05
CA LEU A 213 -7.36 -14.93 0.84
C LEU A 213 -7.84 -15.26 2.26
N VAL A 214 -8.73 -14.44 2.82
CA VAL A 214 -9.34 -14.64 4.14
C VAL A 214 -10.18 -15.91 4.11
N SER A 215 -11.01 -16.11 3.08
CA SER A 215 -11.78 -17.35 2.88
C SER A 215 -10.87 -18.57 2.93
N LYS A 216 -9.79 -18.56 2.15
CA LYS A 216 -8.82 -19.67 2.11
C LYS A 216 -8.12 -19.87 3.44
N ALA A 217 -7.70 -18.80 4.11
CA ALA A 217 -7.03 -18.90 5.42
C ALA A 217 -7.96 -19.53 6.47
N VAL A 218 -9.27 -19.21 6.45
CA VAL A 218 -10.26 -19.86 7.32
C VAL A 218 -10.41 -21.34 6.96
N ASP A 219 -10.52 -21.68 5.67
CA ASP A 219 -10.64 -23.07 5.23
C ASP A 219 -9.42 -23.90 5.65
N ASP A 220 -8.21 -23.37 5.45
CA ASP A 220 -6.96 -24.00 5.82
C ASP A 220 -6.86 -24.18 7.35
N ALA A 221 -7.30 -23.18 8.13
CA ALA A 221 -7.34 -23.25 9.59
C ALA A 221 -8.38 -24.27 10.11
N VAL A 222 -9.55 -24.36 9.49
CA VAL A 222 -10.57 -25.38 9.80
C VAL A 222 -10.04 -26.78 9.47
N ALA A 223 -9.40 -26.94 8.32
CA ALA A 223 -8.77 -28.20 7.93
C ALA A 223 -7.65 -28.63 8.90
N ALA A 224 -6.88 -27.67 9.42
CA ALA A 224 -5.85 -27.92 10.42
C ALA A 224 -6.39 -28.13 11.85
N GLY A 225 -7.56 -27.55 12.18
CA GLY A 225 -8.08 -27.41 13.54
C GLY A 225 -9.25 -28.32 13.94
N ASN A 226 -9.85 -29.07 13.03
CA ASN A 226 -10.96 -30.01 13.31
C ASN A 226 -10.59 -31.23 14.21
N ALA A 227 -9.52 -31.18 15.00
CA ALA A 227 -9.07 -32.31 15.83
C ALA A 227 -8.75 -32.00 17.30
N GLN A 228 -8.89 -30.76 17.81
CA GLN A 228 -8.54 -30.48 19.22
C GLN A 228 -9.68 -29.88 20.06
N PRO A 229 -10.09 -30.56 21.15
CA PRO A 229 -10.98 -29.99 22.17
C PRO A 229 -10.38 -28.73 22.80
N GLY A 230 -11.14 -27.63 22.88
CA GLY A 230 -10.76 -26.42 23.62
C GLY A 230 -10.35 -25.20 22.79
N VAL A 231 -10.26 -25.31 21.47
CA VAL A 231 -10.08 -24.14 20.59
C VAL A 231 -11.41 -23.39 20.51
N LEU A 232 -11.39 -22.07 20.75
CA LEU A 232 -12.57 -21.21 20.61
C LEU A 232 -13.19 -21.41 19.22
N PRO A 233 -14.53 -21.47 19.09
CA PRO A 233 -15.17 -21.60 17.80
C PRO A 233 -14.68 -20.46 16.89
N MET A 234 -14.10 -20.83 15.76
CA MET A 234 -13.68 -19.88 14.75
C MET A 234 -14.88 -19.00 14.38
N PRO A 235 -14.69 -17.68 14.22
CA PRO A 235 -15.77 -16.82 13.75
C PRO A 235 -16.29 -17.36 12.42
N ASP A 236 -17.60 -17.26 12.23
CA ASP A 236 -18.25 -17.65 10.99
C ASP A 236 -17.52 -17.04 9.78
N LYS A 237 -17.12 -17.91 8.84
CA LYS A 237 -16.30 -17.55 7.68
C LYS A 237 -16.91 -16.39 6.90
N ALA A 238 -18.21 -16.45 6.64
CA ALA A 238 -18.92 -15.42 5.89
C ALA A 238 -18.93 -14.10 6.65
N ARG A 239 -19.13 -14.12 7.97
CA ARG A 239 -19.02 -12.95 8.83
C ARG A 239 -17.63 -12.32 8.81
N LEU A 240 -16.56 -13.12 8.88
CA LEU A 240 -15.18 -12.61 8.85
C LEU A 240 -14.84 -11.98 7.50
N VAL A 241 -15.14 -12.67 6.40
CA VAL A 241 -14.93 -12.17 5.03
C VAL A 241 -15.71 -10.87 4.80
N SER A 242 -16.98 -10.83 5.22
CA SER A 242 -17.83 -9.65 5.12
C SER A 242 -17.26 -8.47 5.90
N ARG A 243 -16.80 -8.69 7.14
CA ARG A 243 -16.20 -7.63 7.98
C ARG A 243 -14.94 -7.05 7.36
N VAL A 244 -13.99 -7.90 6.96
CA VAL A 244 -12.74 -7.44 6.33
C VAL A 244 -13.01 -6.69 5.03
N SER A 245 -13.94 -7.20 4.21
CA SER A 245 -14.34 -6.54 2.97
C SER A 245 -14.99 -5.18 3.25
N ALA A 246 -15.89 -5.09 4.22
CA ALA A 246 -16.55 -3.83 4.59
C ALA A 246 -15.56 -2.77 5.06
N GLU A 247 -14.60 -3.12 5.92
CA GLU A 247 -13.56 -2.18 6.39
C GLU A 247 -12.71 -1.65 5.23
N LEU A 248 -12.29 -2.53 4.32
CA LEU A 248 -11.53 -2.09 3.15
C LEU A 248 -12.37 -1.28 2.16
N ILE A 249 -13.65 -1.61 1.97
CA ILE A 249 -14.57 -0.79 1.17
C ILE A 249 -14.70 0.61 1.79
N ASN A 250 -14.93 0.70 3.10
CA ASN A 250 -15.04 1.98 3.79
C ASN A 250 -13.75 2.81 3.66
N LEU A 251 -12.59 2.17 3.78
CA LEU A 251 -11.30 2.81 3.55
C LEU A 251 -11.19 3.33 2.10
N MET A 252 -11.49 2.50 1.11
CA MET A 252 -11.47 2.88 -0.31
C MET A 252 -12.43 4.02 -0.63
N GLU A 253 -13.63 4.00 -0.07
CA GLU A 253 -14.59 5.08 -0.29
C GLU A 253 -14.19 6.38 0.41
N ARG A 254 -13.25 6.33 1.33
CA ARG A 254 -12.67 7.51 1.98
C ARG A 254 -11.46 8.05 1.21
N VAL A 255 -10.56 7.16 0.79
CA VAL A 255 -9.27 7.54 0.18
C VAL A 255 -9.30 7.56 -1.34
N GLY A 256 -10.31 6.93 -1.95
CA GLY A 256 -10.34 6.59 -3.37
C GLY A 256 -9.55 5.33 -3.69
N ASN A 257 -9.24 5.14 -4.97
CA ASN A 257 -8.27 4.13 -5.36
C ASN A 257 -6.85 4.64 -5.08
N VAL A 258 -5.98 3.74 -4.63
CA VAL A 258 -4.54 4.00 -4.45
C VAL A 258 -3.81 2.97 -5.29
N ARG A 259 -2.94 3.43 -6.18
CA ARG A 259 -2.01 2.58 -6.90
C ARG A 259 -0.61 2.74 -6.35
N ILE A 260 0.12 1.64 -6.21
CA ILE A 260 1.55 1.60 -5.92
C ILE A 260 2.27 0.93 -7.10
N ASP A 261 3.18 1.67 -7.72
CA ASP A 261 4.00 1.22 -8.84
C ASP A 261 5.38 0.71 -8.37
N GLY A 262 5.87 1.25 -7.25
CA GLY A 262 7.13 0.84 -6.64
C GLY A 262 7.47 1.66 -5.41
N ALA A 263 8.55 1.31 -4.74
CA ALA A 263 9.04 2.05 -3.59
C ALA A 263 10.58 2.06 -3.56
N THR A 264 11.15 3.19 -3.14
CA THR A 264 12.58 3.40 -2.96
C THR A 264 12.86 3.57 -1.48
N LEU A 265 13.80 2.80 -0.95
CA LEU A 265 14.29 2.85 0.41
C LEU A 265 15.64 3.60 0.43
N GLY A 266 15.78 4.53 1.36
CA GLY A 266 17.07 5.11 1.75
C GLY A 266 17.29 4.94 3.25
N VAL A 267 18.50 4.54 3.64
CA VAL A 267 18.93 4.49 5.04
C VAL A 267 20.23 5.25 5.16
N SER A 268 20.35 6.03 6.23
CA SER A 268 21.53 6.85 6.46
C SER A 268 22.80 6.03 6.72
N ASP A 269 23.96 6.57 6.35
CA ASP A 269 25.27 5.94 6.56
C ASP A 269 25.78 6.02 8.02
N ASP A 270 25.06 6.78 8.85
CA ASP A 270 25.26 6.92 10.29
C ASP A 270 24.15 6.25 11.11
N MET A 271 23.38 5.33 10.50
CA MET A 271 22.32 4.59 11.18
C MET A 271 22.88 3.80 12.36
N GLY A 272 22.33 4.08 13.55
CA GLY A 272 22.74 3.46 14.81
C GLY A 272 21.73 3.74 15.93
N ARG A 273 22.05 3.36 17.18
CA ARG A 273 21.09 3.42 18.30
C ARG A 273 20.56 4.82 18.64
N ARG A 274 21.29 5.89 18.27
CA ARG A 274 20.99 7.28 18.65
C ARG A 274 20.95 8.24 17.47
N GLY A 275 21.14 7.74 16.25
CA GLY A 275 21.40 8.56 15.08
C GLY A 275 20.86 7.95 13.80
N GLY A 276 20.86 8.77 12.76
CA GLY A 276 20.44 8.37 11.44
C GLY A 276 18.95 8.49 11.17
N TRP A 277 18.59 8.09 9.95
CA TRP A 277 17.24 8.16 9.43
C TRP A 277 17.00 7.04 8.41
N MET A 278 15.74 6.68 8.26
CA MET A 278 15.24 5.83 7.18
C MET A 278 14.16 6.59 6.42
N MET A 279 14.13 6.44 5.11
CA MET A 279 13.09 7.00 4.27
C MET A 279 12.57 5.95 3.29
N LEU A 280 11.25 5.96 3.10
CA LEU A 280 10.56 5.21 2.07
C LEU A 280 9.85 6.20 1.14
N SER A 281 10.25 6.26 -0.14
CA SER A 281 9.56 6.98 -1.20
C SER A 281 8.70 6.00 -2.00
N VAL A 282 7.39 6.09 -1.87
CA VAL A 282 6.40 5.27 -2.57
C VAL A 282 5.94 6.02 -3.82
N ARG A 283 6.08 5.38 -4.99
CA ARG A 283 5.57 5.86 -6.27
C ARG A 283 4.28 5.16 -6.62
N GLY A 284 3.39 5.90 -7.25
CA GLY A 284 2.09 5.36 -7.61
C GLY A 284 1.15 6.41 -8.17
N GLU A 285 -0.14 6.23 -7.90
CA GLU A 285 -1.17 7.20 -8.20
C GLU A 285 -2.18 7.19 -7.05
N TYR A 286 -2.60 8.35 -6.57
CA TYR A 286 -3.60 8.49 -5.50
C TYR A 286 -4.10 9.93 -5.44
N ASP A 287 -5.16 10.20 -4.69
CA ASP A 287 -5.59 11.57 -4.38
C ASP A 287 -4.85 12.09 -3.13
N PRO A 288 -3.97 13.11 -3.26
CA PRO A 288 -3.21 13.64 -2.12
C PRO A 288 -4.06 14.14 -0.98
N ALA A 289 -5.15 14.85 -1.28
CA ALA A 289 -6.00 15.45 -0.26
C ALA A 289 -6.75 14.36 0.49
N ALA A 290 -7.31 13.38 -0.22
CA ALA A 290 -8.00 12.27 0.41
C ALA A 290 -7.05 11.41 1.27
N LEU A 291 -5.81 11.20 0.82
CA LEU A 291 -4.80 10.49 1.60
C LEU A 291 -4.42 11.24 2.88
N VAL A 292 -4.19 12.55 2.82
CA VAL A 292 -3.89 13.38 4.01
C VAL A 292 -5.05 13.35 5.01
N GLU A 293 -6.29 13.49 4.54
CA GLU A 293 -7.48 13.42 5.41
C GLU A 293 -7.66 12.01 6.03
N ALA A 294 -7.32 10.97 5.28
CA ALA A 294 -7.33 9.61 5.81
C ALA A 294 -6.27 9.43 6.91
N ILE A 295 -5.05 9.92 6.70
CA ILE A 295 -3.99 9.88 7.71
C ILE A 295 -4.44 10.60 8.98
N LYS A 296 -4.95 11.83 8.88
CA LYS A 296 -5.48 12.62 10.01
C LYS A 296 -6.53 11.87 10.82
N SER A 297 -7.34 11.06 10.14
CA SER A 297 -8.44 10.35 10.78
C SER A 297 -8.08 9.06 11.48
N ILE A 298 -6.93 8.47 11.10
CA ILE A 298 -6.46 7.21 11.66
C ILE A 298 -5.60 7.49 12.88
N GLY A 299 -4.81 8.57 12.89
CA GLY A 299 -4.03 8.91 14.06
C GLY A 299 -4.82 9.65 15.13
N HIS A 300 -4.17 9.78 16.28
CA HIS A 300 -4.68 10.50 17.44
C HIS A 300 -4.76 12.02 17.18
N ASN A 301 -5.36 12.76 18.12
CA ASN A 301 -5.52 14.24 18.06
C ASN A 301 -4.20 15.03 17.89
N ASP A 302 -3.05 14.36 17.92
CA ASP A 302 -1.72 14.94 17.83
C ASP A 302 -1.15 14.97 16.41
N ILE A 303 -1.87 14.46 15.40
CA ILE A 303 -1.45 14.63 14.00
C ILE A 303 -1.45 16.10 13.62
N GLN A 304 -0.27 16.60 13.25
CA GLN A 304 -0.10 17.95 12.73
C GLN A 304 0.19 17.89 11.24
N VAL A 305 -0.46 18.78 10.47
CA VAL A 305 -0.19 18.97 9.04
C VAL A 305 0.33 20.38 8.82
N GLU A 306 1.56 20.47 8.32
CA GLU A 306 2.21 21.73 7.96
C GLU A 306 2.46 21.74 6.45
N LYS A 307 2.23 22.90 5.81
CA LYS A 307 2.57 23.07 4.40
C LYS A 307 3.94 23.71 4.26
N LYS A 308 4.94 22.90 3.88
CA LYS A 308 6.32 23.35 3.65
C LYS A 308 6.62 23.47 2.17
N GLU A 309 6.82 24.70 1.70
CA GLU A 309 7.08 25.02 0.29
C GLU A 309 6.11 24.38 -0.72
N GLY A 310 4.84 24.22 -0.33
CA GLY A 310 3.80 23.61 -1.16
C GLY A 310 3.65 22.09 -0.99
N VAL A 311 4.53 21.44 -0.21
CA VAL A 311 4.41 20.03 0.17
C VAL A 311 3.70 19.92 1.51
N ASP A 312 2.66 19.09 1.59
CA ASP A 312 2.03 18.76 2.87
C ASP A 312 2.93 17.79 3.64
N VAL A 313 3.36 18.20 4.83
CA VAL A 313 4.17 17.41 5.76
C VAL A 313 3.30 17.09 6.97
N VAL A 314 3.09 15.80 7.20
CA VAL A 314 2.26 15.26 8.27
C VAL A 314 3.17 14.66 9.34
N THR A 315 3.11 15.20 10.55
CA THR A 315 3.78 14.62 11.71
C THR A 315 2.92 13.46 12.23
N LEU A 316 3.38 12.23 12.00
CA LEU A 316 2.70 11.01 12.46
C LEU A 316 3.04 10.71 13.93
N ASP A 317 4.32 10.90 14.28
CA ASP A 317 4.81 10.80 15.65
C ASP A 317 5.81 11.96 15.91
N PRO A 318 5.49 12.92 16.79
CA PRO A 318 6.33 14.08 17.07
C PRO A 318 7.79 13.73 17.36
N GLY A 319 8.68 14.11 16.44
CA GLY A 319 10.12 13.88 16.55
C GLY A 319 10.60 12.55 15.97
N GLU A 320 9.71 11.63 15.64
CA GLU A 320 10.07 10.29 15.17
C GLU A 320 9.70 10.05 13.70
N VAL A 321 8.45 10.27 13.31
CA VAL A 321 7.94 9.85 12.00
C VAL A 321 7.17 10.97 11.31
N TYR A 322 7.54 11.22 10.05
CA TYR A 322 6.92 12.22 9.20
C TYR A 322 6.48 11.59 7.88
N ALA A 323 5.29 11.93 7.41
CA ALA A 323 4.84 11.65 6.05
C ALA A 323 4.87 12.92 5.20
N MET A 324 5.21 12.80 3.92
CA MET A 324 5.23 13.91 2.98
C MET A 324 4.42 13.56 1.73
N VAL A 325 3.59 14.49 1.27
CA VAL A 325 2.70 14.30 0.12
C VAL A 325 3.01 15.34 -0.97
N PRO A 326 4.13 15.21 -1.69
CA PRO A 326 4.56 16.21 -2.67
C PRO A 326 3.71 16.27 -3.94
N SER A 327 3.02 15.18 -4.32
CA SER A 327 2.20 15.12 -5.53
C SER A 327 1.18 13.99 -5.46
N SER A 328 0.37 13.81 -6.50
CA SER A 328 -0.52 12.64 -6.70
C SER A 328 0.20 11.37 -7.13
N LYS A 329 1.54 11.40 -7.22
CA LYS A 329 2.35 10.28 -7.74
C LYS A 329 3.48 9.82 -6.83
N GLN A 330 3.75 10.53 -5.74
CA GLN A 330 4.89 10.25 -4.87
C GLN A 330 4.54 10.61 -3.44
N PHE A 331 4.65 9.64 -2.54
CA PHE A 331 4.42 9.75 -1.11
C PHE A 331 5.69 9.34 -0.39
N LEU A 332 6.09 10.05 0.66
CA LEU A 332 7.30 9.71 1.42
C LEU A 332 6.96 9.50 2.89
N ILE A 333 7.66 8.56 3.53
CA ILE A 333 7.73 8.41 4.98
C ILE A 333 9.19 8.55 5.39
N VAL A 334 9.48 9.40 6.39
CA VAL A 334 10.80 9.57 6.98
C VAL A 334 10.70 9.25 8.47
N GLY A 335 11.55 8.34 8.95
CA GLY A 335 11.61 7.88 10.32
C GLY A 335 13.04 7.79 10.86
N GLY A 336 13.20 7.59 12.16
CA GLY A 336 14.51 7.42 12.80
C GLY A 336 14.43 7.61 14.32
N PRO A 337 15.51 7.34 15.07
CA PRO A 337 15.50 7.32 16.53
C PRO A 337 14.94 8.62 17.16
N HIS A 338 14.30 8.49 18.31
CA HIS A 338 13.76 9.63 19.07
C HIS A 338 14.84 10.69 19.35
N GLY A 339 14.47 11.97 19.31
CA GLY A 339 15.37 13.09 19.59
C GLY A 339 16.36 13.45 18.47
N THR A 340 16.37 12.71 17.35
CA THR A 340 17.14 13.11 16.17
C THR A 340 16.40 14.22 15.41
N ASN A 341 17.08 15.33 15.13
CA ASN A 341 16.51 16.41 14.33
C ASN A 341 16.41 15.98 12.85
N LYS A 342 15.21 15.62 12.41
CA LYS A 342 14.92 15.19 11.03
C LYS A 342 14.61 16.35 10.08
N THR A 343 14.50 17.58 10.61
CA THR A 343 14.18 18.77 9.80
C THR A 343 15.15 18.97 8.63
N PRO A 344 16.48 18.85 8.78
CA PRO A 344 17.40 18.99 7.65
C PRO A 344 17.20 17.94 6.56
N VAL A 345 16.81 16.72 6.93
CA VAL A 345 16.50 15.64 5.97
C VAL A 345 15.22 15.98 5.21
N ILE A 346 14.16 16.38 5.92
CA ILE A 346 12.88 16.78 5.33
C ILE A 346 13.07 17.95 4.36
N ASP A 347 13.75 19.01 4.77
CA ASP A 347 13.98 20.20 3.94
C ASP A 347 14.83 19.88 2.70
N GLY A 348 15.85 19.02 2.88
CA GLY A 348 16.66 18.50 1.77
C GLY A 348 15.83 17.70 0.77
N LEU A 349 14.88 16.88 1.25
CA LEU A 349 13.98 16.11 0.39
C LEU A 349 12.96 16.98 -0.35
N ILE A 350 12.38 17.99 0.32
CA ILE A 350 11.51 18.97 -0.34
C ILE A 350 12.27 19.64 -1.49
N THR A 351 13.51 20.07 -1.23
CA THR A 351 14.39 20.66 -2.25
C THR A 351 14.67 19.68 -3.39
N ALA A 352 15.00 18.43 -3.07
CA ALA A 352 15.31 17.39 -4.06
C ALA A 352 14.10 17.07 -4.96
N ILE A 353 12.90 16.99 -4.38
CA ILE A 353 11.66 16.74 -5.12
C ILE A 353 11.37 17.91 -6.08
N LYS A 354 11.45 19.15 -5.60
CA LYS A 354 11.17 20.35 -6.42
C LYS A 354 12.15 20.53 -7.57
N THR A 355 13.43 20.23 -7.32
CA THR A 355 14.50 20.39 -8.32
C THR A 355 14.67 19.14 -9.20
N GLY A 356 14.07 18.01 -8.81
CA GLY A 356 14.32 16.70 -9.38
C GLY A 356 15.73 16.17 -9.14
N LYS A 357 16.49 16.76 -8.19
CA LYS A 357 17.90 16.44 -7.93
C LYS A 357 18.19 16.42 -6.44
N GLY A 358 18.49 15.23 -5.90
CA GLY A 358 19.05 15.08 -4.56
C GLY A 358 20.58 15.17 -4.55
N THR A 359 21.16 14.92 -3.38
CA THR A 359 22.61 15.02 -3.16
C THR A 359 23.29 13.65 -3.07
N LEU A 360 22.58 12.53 -3.29
CA LEU A 360 23.15 11.18 -3.23
C LEU A 360 24.37 10.98 -4.13
N HIS A 361 24.38 11.62 -5.29
CA HIS A 361 25.49 11.54 -6.25
C HIS A 361 26.83 12.06 -5.68
N GLU A 362 26.79 12.85 -4.60
CA GLU A 362 27.98 13.29 -3.87
C GLU A 362 28.59 12.16 -3.01
N ASN A 363 27.78 11.15 -2.65
CA ASN A 363 28.25 9.95 -1.97
C ASN A 363 28.86 8.97 -2.97
N LYS A 364 30.17 9.08 -3.15
CA LYS A 364 30.92 8.26 -4.13
C LYS A 364 30.85 6.76 -3.82
N ALA A 365 30.83 6.38 -2.53
CA ALA A 365 30.78 4.98 -2.13
C ALA A 365 29.43 4.36 -2.52
N THR A 366 28.32 4.95 -2.09
CA THR A 366 26.97 4.47 -2.40
C THR A 366 26.68 4.57 -3.90
N SER A 367 27.12 5.64 -4.58
CA SER A 367 26.95 5.78 -6.04
C SER A 367 27.68 4.69 -6.82
N ALA A 368 28.89 4.30 -6.39
CA ALA A 368 29.64 3.20 -7.02
C ALA A 368 28.97 1.83 -6.81
N LEU A 369 28.29 1.64 -5.69
CA LEU A 369 27.49 0.45 -5.41
C LEU A 369 26.22 0.40 -6.28
N ILE A 370 25.48 1.51 -6.39
CA ILE A 370 24.29 1.62 -7.25
C ILE A 370 24.65 1.34 -8.71
N ALA A 371 25.79 1.85 -9.20
CA ALA A 371 26.25 1.60 -10.56
C ALA A 371 26.49 0.10 -10.89
N LYS A 372 26.69 -0.74 -9.86
CA LYS A 372 26.85 -2.20 -10.00
C LYS A 372 25.55 -2.97 -9.76
N ALA A 373 24.52 -2.33 -9.22
CA ALA A 373 23.26 -2.98 -8.88
C ALA A 373 22.44 -3.31 -10.15
N ASP A 374 21.72 -4.42 -10.12
CA ASP A 374 20.73 -4.75 -11.15
C ASP A 374 19.44 -3.95 -10.92
N MET A 375 19.45 -2.68 -11.34
CA MET A 375 18.30 -1.79 -11.18
C MET A 375 17.05 -2.21 -11.97
N LYS A 376 17.15 -3.22 -12.83
CA LYS A 376 16.00 -3.78 -13.58
C LYS A 376 15.32 -4.94 -12.86
N ALA A 377 15.95 -5.46 -11.80
CA ALA A 377 15.37 -6.47 -10.94
C ALA A 377 14.08 -5.96 -10.29
N MET A 378 13.18 -6.88 -9.95
CA MET A 378 11.91 -6.54 -9.29
C MET A 378 12.18 -5.91 -7.92
N LEU A 379 13.17 -6.41 -7.19
CA LEU A 379 13.70 -5.80 -5.98
C LEU A 379 15.22 -5.78 -6.11
N TRP A 380 15.84 -4.66 -5.79
CA TRP A 380 17.29 -4.59 -5.61
C TRP A 380 17.62 -3.72 -4.41
N LEU A 381 18.82 -3.93 -3.86
CA LEU A 381 19.29 -3.30 -2.64
C LEU A 381 20.81 -3.28 -2.68
N THR A 382 21.44 -2.21 -2.24
CA THR A 382 22.88 -2.15 -2.03
C THR A 382 23.24 -1.14 -0.96
N GLY A 383 24.36 -1.34 -0.29
CA GLY A 383 24.82 -0.37 0.68
C GLY A 383 26.08 -0.78 1.43
N THR A 384 26.47 0.11 2.33
CA THR A 384 27.54 -0.08 3.30
C THR A 384 26.92 -0.40 4.66
N LEU A 385 27.46 -1.41 5.34
CA LEU A 385 27.05 -1.75 6.70
C LEU A 385 27.76 -0.81 7.68
N THR A 386 26.99 -0.16 8.57
CA THR A 386 27.57 0.62 9.67
C THR A 386 28.25 -0.30 10.68
N GLU A 387 29.09 0.24 11.57
CA GLU A 387 29.69 -0.57 12.63
C GLU A 387 28.63 -1.23 13.53
N ASP A 388 27.57 -0.48 13.87
CA ASP A 388 26.41 -0.98 14.62
C ASP A 388 25.64 -2.10 13.89
N MET A 389 25.71 -2.18 12.56
CA MET A 389 25.08 -3.26 11.77
C MET A 389 25.97 -4.50 11.63
N ARG A 390 27.27 -4.39 11.91
CA ARG A 390 28.28 -5.44 11.70
C ARG A 390 28.45 -6.30 12.95
N GLU A 391 27.36 -6.89 13.42
CA GLU A 391 27.35 -7.82 14.55
C GLU A 391 27.55 -9.29 14.10
N ASP A 392 28.13 -10.12 14.97
CA ASP A 392 28.31 -11.57 14.79
C ASP A 392 28.83 -12.00 13.40
N VAL A 393 28.04 -12.79 12.68
CA VAL A 393 28.37 -13.34 11.35
C VAL A 393 28.48 -12.26 10.27
N LEU A 394 27.96 -11.05 10.51
CA LEU A 394 28.05 -9.92 9.58
C LEU A 394 29.30 -9.07 9.75
N LYS A 395 30.02 -9.23 10.88
CA LYS A 395 31.22 -8.46 11.22
C LYS A 395 32.26 -8.32 10.10
N PRO A 396 32.55 -9.37 9.29
CA PRO A 396 33.57 -9.28 8.25
C PRO A 396 33.16 -8.47 7.02
N PHE A 397 31.87 -8.20 6.82
CA PHE A 397 31.36 -7.58 5.61
C PHE A 397 31.26 -6.08 5.77
N GLU A 398 31.66 -5.34 4.74
CA GLU A 398 31.63 -3.88 4.68
C GLU A 398 30.52 -3.38 3.78
N THR A 399 30.29 -4.06 2.65
CA THR A 399 29.25 -3.69 1.68
C THR A 399 28.44 -4.90 1.28
N PHE A 400 27.24 -4.65 0.77
CA PHE A 400 26.38 -5.69 0.24
C PHE A 400 25.58 -5.18 -0.97
N SER A 401 25.13 -6.13 -1.78
CA SER A 401 24.20 -5.90 -2.88
C SER A 401 23.30 -7.12 -3.04
N GLY A 402 22.03 -6.91 -3.35
CA GLY A 402 21.05 -7.95 -3.58
C GLY A 402 20.13 -7.59 -4.73
N ALA A 403 19.66 -8.62 -5.42
CA ALA A 403 18.66 -8.50 -6.46
C ALA A 403 17.71 -9.71 -6.40
N VAL A 404 16.43 -9.46 -6.63
CA VAL A 404 15.39 -10.46 -6.83
C VAL A 404 14.81 -10.26 -8.21
N GLN A 405 15.00 -11.26 -9.05
CA GLN A 405 14.39 -11.33 -10.37
C GLN A 405 13.20 -12.28 -10.29
N ARG A 406 12.19 -12.01 -11.11
CA ARG A 406 11.03 -12.87 -11.24
C ARG A 406 10.93 -13.38 -12.66
N ASN A 407 10.85 -14.70 -12.80
CA ASN A 407 10.59 -15.39 -14.06
C ASN A 407 9.35 -16.26 -13.89
N LYS A 408 8.20 -15.80 -14.40
CA LYS A 408 6.88 -16.42 -14.21
C LYS A 408 6.59 -16.65 -12.72
N ASP A 409 6.49 -17.91 -12.32
CA ASP A 409 6.21 -18.35 -10.95
C ASP A 409 7.49 -18.67 -10.15
N VAL A 410 8.67 -18.29 -10.62
CA VAL A 410 9.92 -18.49 -9.87
C VAL A 410 10.54 -17.12 -9.59
N MET A 411 10.83 -16.86 -8.31
CA MET A 411 11.64 -15.73 -7.89
C MET A 411 13.05 -16.23 -7.63
N THR A 412 14.02 -15.71 -8.37
CA THR A 412 15.43 -15.99 -8.16
C THR A 412 16.03 -14.82 -7.39
N TYR A 413 16.63 -15.09 -6.25
CA TYR A 413 17.31 -14.07 -5.47
C TYR A 413 18.82 -14.33 -5.47
N LYS A 414 19.59 -13.25 -5.48
CA LYS A 414 21.04 -13.26 -5.33
C LYS A 414 21.44 -12.10 -4.46
N MET A 415 22.15 -12.39 -3.39
CA MET A 415 22.79 -11.41 -2.52
C MET A 415 24.29 -11.66 -2.51
N SER A 416 25.08 -10.61 -2.45
CA SER A 416 26.51 -10.66 -2.28
C SER A 416 26.95 -9.66 -1.24
N ALA A 417 27.92 -10.04 -0.42
CA ALA A 417 28.54 -9.18 0.58
C ALA A 417 30.05 -9.21 0.41
N THR A 418 30.72 -8.07 0.56
CA THR A 418 32.17 -7.95 0.41
C THR A 418 32.82 -7.50 1.71
N GLY A 419 34.01 -7.98 1.99
CA GLY A 419 34.81 -7.53 3.14
C GLY A 419 36.29 -7.39 2.79
N SER A 420 37.10 -7.04 3.79
CA SER A 420 38.52 -6.75 3.58
C SER A 420 39.41 -8.00 3.55
N ASP A 421 39.01 -9.08 4.23
CA ASP A 421 39.81 -10.29 4.49
C ASP A 421 39.12 -11.56 3.94
N GLU A 422 39.77 -12.22 2.98
CA GLU A 422 39.26 -13.41 2.30
C GLU A 422 39.11 -14.62 3.23
N GLU A 423 40.07 -14.86 4.11
CA GLU A 423 40.03 -16.03 5.00
C GLU A 423 38.94 -15.86 6.07
N VAL A 424 38.75 -14.63 6.56
CA VAL A 424 37.67 -14.32 7.49
C VAL A 424 36.31 -14.48 6.80
N ILE A 425 36.15 -14.01 5.56
CA ILE A 425 34.90 -14.17 4.80
C ILE A 425 34.60 -15.64 4.54
N LYS A 426 35.58 -16.42 4.10
CA LYS A 426 35.43 -17.85 3.86
C LYS A 426 35.00 -18.57 5.12
N LYS A 427 35.64 -18.27 6.25
CA LYS A 427 35.25 -18.81 7.56
C LYS A 427 33.81 -18.44 7.90
N SER A 428 33.42 -17.18 7.77
CA SER A 428 32.06 -16.75 8.09
C SER A 428 31.00 -17.37 7.18
N VAL A 429 31.31 -17.64 5.91
CA VAL A 429 30.40 -18.41 5.02
C VAL A 429 30.24 -19.86 5.49
N GLU A 430 31.31 -20.51 5.95
CA GLU A 430 31.22 -21.88 6.51
C GLU A 430 30.47 -21.91 7.85
N ASP A 431 30.68 -20.91 8.70
CA ASP A 431 29.93 -20.73 9.94
C ASP A 431 28.43 -20.55 9.64
N MET A 432 28.08 -19.68 8.68
CA MET A 432 26.69 -19.49 8.22
C MET A 432 26.06 -20.77 7.65
N LYS A 433 26.80 -21.57 6.87
CA LYS A 433 26.30 -22.86 6.37
C LYS A 433 25.99 -23.81 7.50
N THR A 434 26.86 -23.87 8.50
CA THR A 434 26.71 -24.74 9.67
C THR A 434 25.47 -24.32 10.47
N GLU A 435 25.33 -23.03 10.76
CA GLU A 435 24.17 -22.49 11.47
C GLU A 435 22.86 -22.70 10.68
N MET A 436 22.88 -22.47 9.38
CA MET A 436 21.72 -22.71 8.50
C MET A 436 21.30 -24.18 8.52
N GLN A 437 22.24 -25.11 8.43
CA GLN A 437 21.94 -26.56 8.51
C GLN A 437 21.37 -26.94 9.89
N ASN A 438 21.89 -26.35 10.97
CA ASN A 438 21.35 -26.55 12.31
C ASN A 438 19.90 -26.04 12.41
N ASN A 439 19.61 -24.86 11.87
CA ASN A 439 18.26 -24.28 11.83
C ASN A 439 17.30 -25.12 10.98
N ILE A 440 17.76 -25.65 9.83
CA ILE A 440 16.99 -26.60 9.01
C ILE A 440 16.65 -27.86 9.81
N ASN A 441 17.61 -28.41 10.57
CA ASN A 441 17.38 -29.59 11.39
C ASN A 441 16.39 -29.31 12.53
N GLN A 442 16.52 -28.17 13.21
CA GLN A 442 15.59 -27.75 14.25
C GLN A 442 14.18 -27.51 13.71
N MET A 443 14.03 -26.86 12.55
CA MET A 443 12.73 -26.69 11.89
C MET A 443 12.11 -28.02 11.52
N ASN A 444 12.89 -28.97 10.99
CA ASN A 444 12.40 -30.32 10.71
C ASN A 444 11.91 -31.02 11.98
N GLN A 445 12.66 -30.92 13.08
CA GLN A 445 12.24 -31.47 14.37
C GLN A 445 10.96 -30.80 14.89
N MET A 446 10.84 -29.49 14.76
CA MET A 446 9.65 -28.74 15.13
C MET A 446 8.44 -29.16 14.29
N ILE A 447 8.60 -29.31 12.97
CA ILE A 447 7.56 -29.80 12.06
C ILE A 447 7.14 -31.23 12.42
N GLN A 448 8.07 -32.10 12.82
CA GLN A 448 7.76 -33.46 13.29
C GLN A 448 6.99 -33.44 14.61
N GLN A 449 7.33 -32.54 15.53
CA GLN A 449 6.66 -32.40 16.83
C GLN A 449 5.30 -31.69 16.72
N MET A 450 5.14 -30.82 15.72
CA MET A 450 3.94 -30.04 15.48
C MET A 450 3.53 -30.13 14.00
N PRO A 451 2.98 -31.28 13.55
CA PRO A 451 2.58 -31.49 12.16
C PRO A 451 1.63 -30.40 11.61
N GLN A 452 0.84 -29.76 12.49
CA GLN A 452 -0.04 -28.64 12.14
C GLN A 452 0.71 -27.40 11.63
N MET A 453 1.99 -27.23 11.98
CA MET A 453 2.84 -26.14 11.46
C MET A 453 3.58 -26.52 10.17
N ALA A 454 3.51 -27.78 9.73
CA ALA A 454 4.23 -28.24 8.55
C ALA A 454 3.87 -27.40 7.31
N ALA A 455 2.58 -27.14 7.08
CA ALA A 455 2.12 -26.40 5.92
C ALA A 455 2.61 -24.94 5.91
N SER A 456 2.65 -24.26 7.06
CA SER A 456 3.10 -22.87 7.16
C SER A 456 4.61 -22.72 7.17
N MET A 457 5.34 -23.72 7.68
CA MET A 457 6.80 -23.70 7.79
C MET A 457 7.51 -24.26 6.55
N LYS A 458 6.86 -25.15 5.79
CA LYS A 458 7.45 -25.76 4.60
C LYS A 458 8.00 -24.73 3.59
N PRO A 459 7.30 -23.63 3.25
CA PRO A 459 7.86 -22.60 2.37
C PRO A 459 9.20 -22.03 2.85
N VAL A 460 9.32 -21.78 4.16
CA VAL A 460 10.54 -21.26 4.79
C VAL A 460 11.63 -22.34 4.77
N LEU A 461 11.29 -23.59 5.08
CA LEU A 461 12.21 -24.72 5.03
C LEU A 461 12.75 -24.97 3.62
N ASP A 462 11.87 -24.94 2.61
CA ASP A 462 12.22 -25.09 1.20
C ASP A 462 13.16 -23.96 0.77
N LEU A 463 12.88 -22.71 1.19
CA LEU A 463 13.73 -21.56 0.94
C LEU A 463 15.13 -21.73 1.55
N MET A 464 15.21 -22.11 2.84
CA MET A 464 16.47 -22.32 3.55
C MET A 464 17.28 -23.47 2.93
N THR A 465 16.61 -24.57 2.57
CA THR A 465 17.25 -25.74 1.97
C THR A 465 17.74 -25.45 0.54
N GLY A 466 17.03 -24.58 -0.19
CA GLY A 466 17.41 -24.16 -1.53
C GLY A 466 18.50 -23.07 -1.57
N LEU A 467 18.88 -22.50 -0.43
CA LEU A 467 19.83 -21.40 -0.34
C LEU A 467 21.27 -21.93 -0.51
N LYS A 468 21.96 -21.40 -1.50
CA LYS A 468 23.37 -21.68 -1.80
C LYS A 468 24.24 -20.57 -1.26
N LEU A 469 25.19 -20.92 -0.39
CA LEU A 469 26.19 -20.02 0.17
C LEU A 469 27.56 -20.33 -0.41
N GLU A 470 28.23 -19.32 -0.96
CA GLU A 470 29.54 -19.44 -1.59
C GLU A 470 30.46 -18.30 -1.16
N ALA A 471 31.76 -18.58 -1.04
CA ALA A 471 32.80 -17.58 -0.85
C ALA A 471 33.75 -17.63 -2.05
N ASN A 472 34.02 -16.47 -2.66
CA ASN A 472 34.97 -16.32 -3.75
C ASN A 472 35.82 -15.07 -3.51
N GLY A 473 37.06 -15.27 -3.05
CA GLY A 473 37.94 -14.21 -2.63
C GLY A 473 37.30 -13.37 -1.52
N LYS A 474 37.26 -12.06 -1.73
CA LYS A 474 36.69 -11.08 -0.79
C LYS A 474 35.17 -10.94 -0.86
N THR A 475 34.47 -11.89 -1.47
CA THR A 475 33.01 -11.82 -1.69
C THR A 475 32.33 -13.09 -1.21
N ALA A 476 31.32 -12.95 -0.36
CA ALA A 476 30.33 -13.99 -0.08
C ALA A 476 29.11 -13.80 -0.99
N THR A 477 28.50 -14.89 -1.44
CA THR A 477 27.27 -14.89 -2.22
C THR A 477 26.26 -15.85 -1.61
N ALA A 478 25.02 -15.37 -1.45
CA ALA A 478 23.84 -16.17 -1.13
C ALA A 478 22.89 -16.16 -2.33
N SER A 479 22.44 -17.30 -2.81
CA SER A 479 21.50 -17.37 -3.93
C SER A 479 20.51 -18.52 -3.79
N GLY A 480 19.34 -18.38 -4.42
CA GLY A 480 18.36 -19.45 -4.42
C GLY A 480 17.13 -19.10 -5.25
N GLU A 481 16.18 -20.02 -5.25
CA GLU A 481 14.92 -19.90 -5.97
C GLU A 481 13.76 -20.11 -5.00
N LEU A 482 12.74 -19.26 -5.12
CA LEU A 482 11.48 -19.38 -4.42
C LEU A 482 10.36 -19.57 -5.44
N LYS A 483 9.67 -20.71 -5.40
CA LYS A 483 8.49 -20.96 -6.23
C LYS A 483 7.31 -20.11 -5.72
N GLY A 484 6.46 -19.64 -6.62
CA GLY A 484 5.42 -18.65 -6.37
C GLY A 484 4.39 -19.10 -5.33
N ASP A 485 4.13 -20.41 -5.24
CA ASP A 485 3.21 -20.96 -4.24
C ASP A 485 3.78 -20.91 -2.81
N ALA A 486 5.11 -20.86 -2.66
CA ALA A 486 5.74 -20.68 -1.36
C ALA A 486 5.49 -19.25 -0.84
N LEU A 487 5.60 -18.23 -1.69
CA LEU A 487 5.26 -16.85 -1.33
C LEU A 487 3.77 -16.72 -0.97
N LYS A 488 2.88 -17.30 -1.78
CA LYS A 488 1.44 -17.32 -1.47
C LYS A 488 1.19 -17.94 -0.10
N SER A 489 1.82 -19.09 0.19
CA SER A 489 1.69 -19.78 1.47
C SER A 489 2.17 -18.92 2.65
N MET A 490 3.31 -18.23 2.52
CA MET A 490 3.82 -17.29 3.54
C MET A 490 2.86 -16.11 3.79
N LEU A 491 2.24 -15.57 2.73
CA LEU A 491 1.26 -14.49 2.89
C LEU A 491 -0.04 -14.98 3.52
N THR A 492 -0.54 -16.16 3.12
CA THR A 492 -1.75 -16.72 3.70
C THR A 492 -1.58 -17.07 5.18
N SER A 493 -0.40 -17.52 5.61
CA SER A 493 -0.13 -17.83 7.02
C SER A 493 -0.03 -16.59 7.91
N ALA A 494 0.23 -15.41 7.34
CA ALA A 494 0.18 -14.15 8.07
C ALA A 494 -1.26 -13.66 8.35
N VAL A 495 -2.27 -14.13 7.59
CA VAL A 495 -3.66 -13.65 7.70
C VAL A 495 -4.31 -13.96 9.06
N PRO A 496 -4.16 -15.15 9.68
CA PRO A 496 -4.66 -15.37 11.04
C PRO A 496 -4.04 -14.43 12.08
N PHE A 497 -2.77 -14.07 11.90
CA PHE A 497 -2.10 -13.08 12.76
C PHE A 497 -2.75 -11.69 12.61
N LEU A 498 -3.23 -11.35 11.41
CA LEU A 498 -4.04 -10.15 11.20
C LEU A 498 -5.39 -10.19 11.91
N GLY A 499 -6.10 -11.32 11.87
CA GLY A 499 -7.34 -11.47 12.61
C GLY A 499 -7.15 -11.28 14.13
N LEU A 500 -6.01 -11.71 14.65
CA LEU A 500 -5.62 -11.50 16.05
C LEU A 500 -5.21 -10.06 16.35
N MET A 501 -4.55 -9.37 15.42
CA MET A 501 -4.16 -7.96 15.57
C MET A 501 -5.31 -6.97 15.32
N LEU A 502 -6.29 -7.33 14.50
CA LEU A 502 -7.51 -6.56 14.20
C LEU A 502 -8.63 -6.80 15.21
N ARG A 503 -8.40 -7.62 16.25
CA ARG A 503 -9.27 -7.60 17.43
C ARG A 503 -9.07 -6.26 18.12
N GLU A 504 -10.00 -5.34 17.91
CA GLU A 504 -10.14 -4.18 18.77
C GLU A 504 -10.24 -4.60 20.25
N ALA A 505 -9.87 -3.66 21.10
CA ALA A 505 -10.08 -3.66 22.54
C ALA A 505 -11.45 -4.28 22.91
N PRO A 506 -11.54 -5.00 24.05
CA PRO A 506 -12.77 -5.66 24.49
C PRO A 506 -13.97 -4.74 24.26
N ASP A 507 -14.99 -5.26 23.56
CA ASP A 507 -16.19 -4.53 23.14
C ASP A 507 -16.48 -3.39 24.11
N ALA A 508 -16.37 -2.14 23.65
CA ALA A 508 -16.78 -1.00 24.46
C ALA A 508 -18.18 -1.34 25.00
N PRO A 509 -18.40 -1.29 26.32
CA PRO A 509 -19.64 -1.78 26.92
C PRO A 509 -20.80 -1.11 26.18
N MET A 510 -21.72 -1.93 25.65
CA MET A 510 -22.88 -1.42 24.93
C MET A 510 -23.50 -0.29 25.77
N PRO A 511 -23.84 0.87 25.18
CA PRO A 511 -24.51 1.93 25.91
C PRO A 511 -25.73 1.31 26.58
N ILE A 512 -25.73 1.35 27.92
CA ILE A 512 -26.83 0.87 28.74
C ILE A 512 -28.06 1.64 28.24
N GLU A 513 -29.04 0.93 27.68
CA GLU A 513 -30.31 1.54 27.32
C GLU A 513 -30.81 2.32 28.54
N PRO A 514 -31.17 3.61 28.41
CA PRO A 514 -31.71 4.36 29.52
C PRO A 514 -32.95 3.61 30.00
N GLY A 515 -32.83 3.03 31.20
CA GLY A 515 -33.89 2.24 31.81
C GLY A 515 -35.19 3.04 31.77
N ILE A 516 -36.22 2.43 31.20
CA ILE A 516 -37.59 2.91 31.33
C ILE A 516 -37.90 2.86 32.83
N GLY A 517 -37.82 4.01 33.48
CA GLY A 517 -38.25 4.18 34.86
C GLY A 517 -39.76 3.93 34.94
N ASN A 518 -40.15 3.01 35.81
CA ASN A 518 -41.50 2.90 36.33
C ASN A 518 -41.75 3.96 37.41
#